data_AF-A0A8B3C896-F1
#
_entry.id   AF-A0A8B3C896-F1
#
_cell.length_a   1.000
_cell.length_b   1.000
_cell.length_c   1.000
_cell.angle_alpha   90.00
_cell.angle_beta   90.00
_cell.angle_gamma   90.00
#
_symmetry.space_group_name_H-M   'P 1'
#
loop_
_entity.id
_entity.type
_entity.pdbx_description
1 polymer ?
#
loop_
_entity_poly.entity_id
_entity_poly.type
_entity_poly.pdbx_seq_one_letter_code
_entity_poly.pdbx_strand_id
1 'polypeptide(L)'
;MITITKQIYEEIAELLLEKIREKDFFNGTVEYDTDEFYSSLTCTLIICRAPETGIILSVLPVWWNYDIALIDGEQQSDFSWNTLNRFLESRF
;
A
#
# COMPACT_ATOMS: atom_id res chain seq x y z
N MET A 1 -11.27 -15.75 -5.23
CA MET A 1 -11.20 -14.39 -4.65
C MET A 1 -10.65 -14.53 -3.26
N ILE A 2 -9.42 -14.07 -3.05
CA ILE A 2 -8.70 -14.16 -1.78
C ILE A 2 -9.13 -12.98 -0.90
N THR A 3 -9.40 -13.25 0.38
CA THR A 3 -9.70 -12.20 1.35
C THR A 3 -8.41 -11.68 1.98
N ILE A 4 -8.18 -10.38 1.84
CA ILE A 4 -7.06 -9.67 2.47
C ILE A 4 -7.39 -9.44 3.93
N THR A 5 -6.56 -10.00 4.79
CA THR A 5 -6.72 -9.87 6.23
C THR A 5 -6.30 -8.48 6.71
N LYS A 6 -6.78 -8.09 7.90
CA LYS A 6 -6.37 -6.86 8.57
C LYS A 6 -4.84 -6.75 8.71
N GLN A 7 -4.18 -7.86 9.03
CA GLN A 7 -2.74 -7.92 9.20
C GLN A 7 -2.00 -7.57 7.91
N ILE A 8 -2.44 -8.10 6.76
CA ILE A 8 -1.83 -7.77 5.46
C ILE A 8 -1.96 -6.28 5.16
N TYR A 9 -3.11 -5.66 5.42
CA TYR A 9 -3.26 -4.21 5.25
C TYR A 9 -2.34 -3.40 6.16
N GLU A 10 -2.12 -3.85 7.40
CA GLU A 10 -1.23 -3.18 8.35
C GLU A 10 0.23 -3.23 7.88
N GLU A 11 0.69 -4.39 7.42
CA GLU A 11 2.05 -4.59 6.89
C GLU A 11 2.27 -3.79 5.61
N ILE A 12 1.35 -3.86 4.64
CA ILE A 12 1.44 -3.09 3.40
C ILE A 12 1.44 -1.58 3.70
N ALA A 13 0.64 -1.12 4.67
CA ALA A 13 0.63 0.29 5.07
C ALA A 13 1.98 0.72 5.65
N GLU A 14 2.58 -0.09 6.51
CA GLU A 14 3.89 0.17 7.11
C GLU A 14 4.99 0.25 6.03
N LEU A 15 5.08 -0.77 5.18
CA LEU A 15 6.04 -0.82 4.08
C LEU A 15 5.85 0.35 3.11
N LEU A 16 4.62 0.71 2.78
CA LEU A 16 4.35 1.85 1.90
C LEU A 16 4.80 3.17 2.55
N LEU A 17 4.49 3.37 3.83
CA LEU A 17 4.90 4.58 4.56
C LEU A 17 6.41 4.74 4.58
N GLU A 18 7.17 3.66 4.76
CA GLU A 18 8.63 3.70 4.66
C GLU A 18 9.10 4.17 3.28
N LYS A 19 8.49 3.69 2.20
CA LYS A 19 8.86 4.06 0.83
C LYS A 19 8.52 5.51 0.48
N ILE A 20 7.50 6.10 1.11
CA ILE A 20 6.99 7.44 0.79
C ILE A 20 7.35 8.50 1.84
N ARG A 21 7.97 8.13 2.96
CA ARG A 21 8.21 9.00 4.14
C ARG A 21 8.76 10.39 3.82
N GLU A 22 9.66 10.49 2.84
CA GLU A 22 10.34 11.73 2.44
C GLU A 22 10.06 12.11 0.98
N LYS A 23 8.93 11.65 0.43
CA LYS A 23 8.56 11.90 -0.96
C LYS A 23 7.23 12.63 -1.03
N ASP A 24 7.09 13.45 -2.06
CA ASP A 24 5.83 14.09 -2.47
C ASP A 24 5.15 13.34 -3.64
N PHE A 25 5.89 12.44 -4.29
CA PHE A 25 5.44 11.58 -5.36
C PHE A 25 6.08 10.20 -5.24
N PHE A 26 5.31 9.15 -5.49
CA PHE A 26 5.79 7.77 -5.52
C PHE A 26 5.27 7.05 -6.76
N ASN A 27 6.15 6.38 -7.49
CA ASN A 27 5.79 5.40 -8.50
C ASN A 27 6.70 4.19 -8.30
N GLY A 28 6.11 3.06 -7.95
CA GLY A 28 6.87 1.84 -7.71
C GLY A 28 6.03 0.76 -7.05
N THR A 29 6.73 -0.25 -6.55
CA THR A 29 6.15 -1.45 -5.99
C THR A 29 6.55 -1.62 -4.53
N VAL A 30 5.57 -1.99 -3.71
CA VAL A 30 5.75 -2.48 -2.34
C VAL A 30 5.54 -3.97 -2.38
N GLU A 31 6.52 -4.73 -1.92
CA GLU A 31 6.49 -6.20 -1.91
C GLU A 31 6.23 -6.67 -0.49
N TYR A 32 5.35 -7.66 -0.35
CA TYR A 32 5.07 -8.36 0.90
C TYR A 32 5.27 -9.85 0.65
N ASP A 33 6.41 -10.33 1.13
CA ASP A 33 6.90 -11.69 0.94
C ASP A 33 6.84 -12.43 2.28
N THR A 34 6.18 -13.58 2.29
CA THR A 34 6.03 -14.45 3.45
C THR A 34 6.33 -15.89 3.03
N ASP A 35 6.59 -16.76 4.01
CA ASP A 35 6.80 -18.19 3.73
C ASP A 35 5.58 -18.86 3.07
N GLU A 36 4.38 -18.29 3.21
CA GLU A 36 3.12 -18.85 2.70
C GLU A 36 2.73 -18.31 1.31
N PHE A 37 3.00 -17.04 1.03
CA PHE A 37 2.67 -16.40 -0.24
C PHE A 37 3.48 -15.12 -0.46
N TYR A 38 3.58 -14.73 -1.74
CA TYR A 38 4.10 -13.45 -2.17
C TYR A 38 2.96 -12.56 -2.67
N SER A 39 3.00 -11.28 -2.31
CA SER A 39 2.10 -10.28 -2.86
C SER A 39 2.81 -8.95 -3.11
N SER A 40 2.25 -8.13 -3.99
CA SER A 40 2.82 -6.84 -4.33
C SER A 40 1.75 -5.78 -4.58
N LEU A 41 2.00 -4.56 -4.10
CA LEU A 41 1.24 -3.36 -4.40
C LEU A 41 2.08 -2.47 -5.32
N THR A 42 1.74 -2.44 -6.60
CA THR A 42 2.32 -1.46 -7.54
C THR A 42 1.41 -0.24 -7.57
N CYS A 43 1.94 0.96 -7.32
CA CYS A 43 1.12 2.16 -7.27
C CYS A 43 1.87 3.43 -7.70
N THR A 44 1.09 4.38 -8.21
CA THR A 44 1.49 5.76 -8.46
C THR A 44 0.69 6.67 -7.54
N LEU A 45 1.37 7.43 -6.68
CA LEU A 45 0.80 8.19 -5.59
C LEU A 45 1.30 9.64 -5.60
N ILE A 46 0.41 10.54 -5.19
CA ILE A 46 0.75 11.91 -4.80
C ILE A 46 0.65 11.98 -3.28
N ILE A 47 1.69 12.48 -2.63
CA ILE A 47 1.76 12.62 -1.17
C ILE A 47 1.64 14.10 -0.85
N CYS A 48 0.52 14.48 -0.25
CA CYS A 48 0.27 15.86 0.15
C CYS A 48 0.84 16.08 1.56
N ARG A 49 1.65 17.13 1.73
CA ARG A 49 2.26 17.47 3.01
C ARG A 49 1.92 18.87 3.48
N ALA A 50 1.92 19.06 4.79
CA ALA A 50 1.90 20.38 5.39
C ALA A 50 3.24 21.09 5.08
N PRO A 51 3.23 22.28 4.43
CA PRO A 51 4.46 22.98 4.05
C PRO A 51 5.40 23.27 5.23
N GLU A 52 4.81 23.56 6.39
CA GLU A 52 5.56 24.02 7.58
C GLU A 52 6.16 22.87 8.41
N THR A 53 5.51 21.71 8.43
CA THR A 53 5.90 20.59 9.31
C THR A 53 6.37 19.36 8.55
N GLY A 54 6.12 19.28 7.24
CA GLY A 54 6.42 18.10 6.42
C GLY A 54 5.55 16.88 6.71
N ILE A 55 4.59 16.98 7.64
CA ILE A 55 3.66 15.90 7.99
C ILE A 55 2.79 15.56 6.80
N ILE A 56 2.57 14.26 6.57
CA ILE A 56 1.67 13.78 5.51
C ILE A 56 0.23 14.13 5.90
N LEU A 57 -0.47 14.82 5.01
CA LEU A 57 -1.89 15.16 5.16
C LEU A 57 -2.78 14.14 4.47
N SER A 58 -2.34 13.64 3.32
CA SER A 58 -3.07 12.63 2.55
C SER A 58 -2.16 11.93 1.55
N VAL A 59 -2.55 10.71 1.17
CA VAL A 59 -1.90 9.92 0.11
C VAL A 59 -2.95 9.64 -0.95
N LEU A 60 -2.81 10.27 -2.10
CA LEU A 60 -3.79 10.20 -3.19
C LEU A 60 -3.33 9.17 -4.23
N PRO A 61 -4.10 8.09 -4.46
CA PRO A 61 -3.77 7.12 -5.49
C PRO A 61 -4.14 7.67 -6.87
N VAL A 62 -3.16 7.75 -7.77
CA VAL A 62 -3.40 8.01 -9.19
C VAL A 62 -3.72 6.72 -9.92
N TRP A 63 -2.96 5.66 -9.64
CA TRP A 63 -3.15 4.31 -10.15
C TRP A 63 -2.60 3.31 -9.16
N TRP A 64 -3.20 2.12 -9.06
CA TRP A 64 -2.69 1.03 -8.25
C TRP A 64 -3.17 -0.32 -8.77
N ASN A 65 -2.37 -1.35 -8.50
CA ASN A 65 -2.74 -2.75 -8.66
C ASN A 65 -2.15 -3.56 -7.51
N TYR A 66 -2.93 -4.53 -7.00
CA TYR A 66 -2.50 -5.42 -5.94
C TYR A 66 -2.57 -6.86 -6.42
N ASP A 67 -1.41 -7.50 -6.52
CA ASP A 67 -1.24 -8.85 -7.05
C ASP A 67 -0.84 -9.82 -5.93
N ILE A 68 -1.41 -11.02 -5.97
CA ILE A 68 -1.01 -12.15 -5.11
C ILE A 68 -0.56 -13.28 -6.01
N ALA A 69 0.69 -13.71 -5.85
CA ALA A 69 1.23 -14.88 -6.50
C ALA A 69 1.03 -16.09 -5.59
N LEU A 70 0.14 -17.00 -6.00
CA LEU A 70 0.02 -18.33 -5.41
C LEU A 70 0.65 -19.38 -6.34
N ILE A 71 0.92 -20.57 -5.80
CA ILE A 71 1.47 -21.72 -6.56
C ILE A 71 0.63 -22.05 -7.80
N ASP A 72 -0.68 -21.77 -7.76
CA ASP A 72 -1.63 -22.05 -8.84
C ASP A 72 -1.89 -20.86 -9.78
N GLY A 73 -1.11 -19.77 -9.68
CA GLY A 73 -1.19 -18.58 -10.53
C GLY A 73 -1.75 -17.33 -9.82
N GLU A 74 -1.93 -16.25 -10.59
CA GLU A 74 -2.50 -14.99 -10.10
C GLU A 74 -3.99 -15.15 -9.75
N GLN A 75 -4.35 -14.71 -8.54
CA GLN A 75 -5.74 -14.72 -8.09
C GLN A 75 -6.24 -13.31 -7.77
N GLN A 76 -7.48 -13.02 -8.16
CA GLN A 76 -8.17 -11.82 -7.71
C GLN A 76 -8.33 -11.82 -6.19
N SER A 77 -8.11 -10.67 -5.58
CA SER A 77 -8.34 -10.43 -4.15
C SER A 77 -9.44 -9.40 -3.93
N ASP A 78 -9.93 -9.31 -2.70
CA ASP A 78 -10.83 -8.25 -2.25
C ASP A 78 -10.09 -6.97 -1.79
N PHE A 79 -8.83 -6.81 -2.21
CA PHE A 79 -8.03 -5.66 -1.85
C PHE A 79 -8.72 -4.34 -2.22
N SER A 80 -8.69 -3.39 -1.29
CA SER A 80 -9.28 -2.08 -1.46
C SER A 80 -8.33 -1.00 -0.98
N TRP A 81 -8.01 -0.07 -1.89
CA TRP A 81 -7.26 1.13 -1.52
C TRP A 81 -7.93 1.90 -0.38
N ASN A 82 -9.26 2.01 -0.38
CA ASN A 82 -9.98 2.73 0.67
C ASN A 82 -9.79 2.10 2.04
N THR A 83 -9.67 0.76 2.10
CA THR A 83 -9.35 0.05 3.34
C THR A 83 -7.91 0.33 3.74
N LEU A 84 -6.94 0.19 2.83
CA LEU A 84 -5.54 0.53 3.08
C LEU A 84 -5.38 1.98 3.58
N ASN A 85 -6.06 2.94 2.97
CA ASN A 85 -5.96 4.35 3.28
C ASN A 85 -6.34 4.66 4.74
N ARG A 86 -7.30 3.92 5.33
CA ARG A 86 -7.63 4.06 6.76
C ARG A 86 -6.46 3.67 7.67
N PHE A 87 -5.64 2.69 7.27
CA PHE A 87 -4.44 2.31 7.99
C PHE A 87 -3.30 3.32 7.80
N LEU A 88 -3.22 3.97 6.64
CA LEU A 88 -2.27 5.07 6.42
C LEU A 88 -2.63 6.29 7.28
N GLU A 89 -3.90 6.71 7.24
CA GLU A 89 -4.42 7.86 8.00
C GLU A 89 -4.28 7.70 9.51
N SER A 90 -4.35 6.48 10.04
CA SER A 90 -4.13 6.23 11.46
C SER A 90 -2.67 6.38 11.91
N ARG A 91 -1.73 6.60 10.98
CA ARG A 91 -0.28 6.67 11.22
C ARG A 91 0.35 8.01 10.83
N PHE A 92 -0.43 8.95 10.30
CA PHE A 92 0.01 10.33 10.06
C PHE A 92 0.13 11.12 11.37
#